data_AF-A0A527FTU3-F1
#
_entry.id   AF-A0A527FTU3-F1
#
_cell.length_a   1.000
_cell.length_b   1.000
_cell.length_c   1.000
_cell.angle_alpha   90.00
_cell.angle_beta   90.00
_cell.angle_gamma   90.00
#
_symmetry.space_group_name_H-M   'P 1'
#
loop_
_entity.id
_entity.type
_entity.pdbx_description
1 polymer ?
#
loop_
_entity_poly.entity_id
_entity_poly.type
_entity_poly.pdbx_seq_one_letter_code
_entity_poly.pdbx_strand_id
1 'polypeptide(L)'
;SAADIATGMNAHAAILEALLARQKTGRGRIVEIAMFDAMADWMTVPLLHYEYAGCETQRYGLAHASIYPYRPYACRDGSVVV
;
A
#
# COMPACT_ATOMS: atom_id res chain seq x y z
N SER A 1 3.56 13.52 -1.04
CA SER A 1 2.35 13.06 -0.33
C SER A 1 2.09 11.62 -0.71
N ALA A 2 1.96 10.70 0.27
CA ALA A 2 1.77 9.28 0.00
C ALA A 2 0.38 8.98 -0.57
N ALA A 3 -0.66 9.61 -0.03
CA ALA A 3 -2.03 9.43 -0.48
C ALA A 3 -2.25 9.88 -1.93
N ASP A 4 -1.63 10.99 -2.35
CA ASP A 4 -1.72 11.46 -3.74
C ASP A 4 -1.07 10.48 -4.71
N ILE A 5 0.08 9.90 -4.34
CA ILE A 5 0.77 8.90 -5.16
C ILE A 5 -0.08 7.64 -5.27
N ALA A 6 -0.57 7.10 -4.16
CA ALA A 6 -1.42 5.90 -4.14
C ALA A 6 -2.68 6.10 -5.00
N THR A 7 -3.36 7.22 -4.82
CA THR A 7 -4.58 7.57 -5.57
C THR A 7 -4.29 7.72 -7.05
N GLY A 8 -3.18 8.40 -7.40
CA GLY A 8 -2.75 8.57 -8.79
C GLY A 8 -2.39 7.25 -9.47
N MET A 9 -1.74 6.33 -8.76
CA MET A 9 -1.44 4.99 -9.26
C MET A 9 -2.72 4.18 -9.52
N ASN A 10 -3.67 4.21 -8.59
CA ASN A 10 -4.95 3.53 -8.75
C ASN A 10 -5.76 4.14 -9.90
N ALA A 11 -5.74 5.48 -10.06
CA ALA A 11 -6.39 6.18 -11.16
C ALA A 11 -5.78 5.81 -12.51
N HIS A 12 -4.45 5.78 -12.59
CA HIS A 12 -3.75 5.37 -13.79
C HIS A 12 -4.15 3.95 -14.21
N ALA A 13 -4.14 2.98 -13.28
CA ALA A 13 -4.56 1.61 -13.56
C ALA A 13 -6.04 1.53 -14.00
N ALA A 14 -6.95 2.16 -13.26
CA ALA A 14 -8.38 2.13 -13.57
C ALA A 14 -8.73 2.77 -14.93
N ILE A 15 -8.00 3.82 -15.34
CA ILE A 15 -8.15 4.43 -16.66
C ILE A 15 -7.70 3.47 -17.77
N LEU A 16 -6.56 2.79 -17.60
CA LEU A 16 -6.10 1.80 -18.57
C LEU A 16 -7.10 0.64 -18.71
N GLU A 17 -7.64 0.16 -17.60
CA GLU A 17 -8.69 -0.87 -17.61
C GLU A 17 -9.96 -0.40 -18.32
N ALA A 18 -10.40 0.84 -18.08
CA ALA A 18 -11.54 1.42 -18.76
C ALA A 18 -11.32 1.55 -20.28
N LEU A 19 -10.11 1.91 -20.71
CA LEU A 19 -9.75 1.98 -22.13
C LEU A 19 -9.74 0.59 -22.79
N LEU A 20 -9.18 -0.42 -22.12
CA LEU A 20 -9.21 -1.81 -22.59
C LEU A 20 -10.64 -2.35 -22.71
N ALA A 21 -11.50 -2.05 -21.73
CA ALA A 21 -12.91 -2.42 -21.77
C ALA A 21 -13.66 -1.70 -22.90
N ARG A 22 -13.38 -0.42 -23.12
CA ARG A 22 -13.94 0.37 -24.23
C ARG A 22 -13.55 -0.20 -25.58
N GLN A 23 -12.32 -0.70 -25.75
CA GLN A 23 -11.89 -1.32 -27.01
C GLN A 23 -12.76 -2.52 -27.39
N LYS A 24 -13.20 -3.32 -26.41
CA LYS A 24 -14.03 -4.50 -26.63
C LYS A 24 -15.52 -4.17 -26.80
N THR A 25 -16.01 -3.17 -26.08
CA THR A 25 -17.46 -2.91 -25.95
C THR A 25 -17.93 -1.67 -26.71
N GLY A 26 -17.02 -0.79 -27.14
CA GLY A 26 -17.32 0.53 -27.69
C GLY A 26 -17.83 1.54 -26.66
N ARG A 27 -17.99 1.18 -25.38
CA ARG A 27 -18.61 2.01 -24.34
C ARG A 27 -17.57 2.51 -23.33
N GLY A 28 -17.67 3.79 -22.95
CA GLY A 28 -16.90 4.36 -21.85
C GLY A 28 -17.38 3.88 -20.48
N ARG A 29 -16.59 4.20 -19.45
CA ARG A 29 -16.88 3.88 -18.04
C ARG A 29 -16.57 5.10 -17.16
N ILE A 30 -17.35 5.30 -16.11
CA ILE A 30 -17.05 6.26 -15.03
C ILE A 30 -16.07 5.59 -14.06
N VAL A 31 -15.01 6.31 -13.69
CA VAL A 31 -13.99 5.85 -12.74
C VAL A 31 -14.13 6.71 -11.48
N GLU A 32 -14.49 6.09 -10.37
CA GLU A 32 -14.59 6.73 -9.05
C GLU A 32 -13.49 6.20 -8.15
N ILE A 33 -12.74 7.10 -7.52
CA ILE A 33 -11.59 6.77 -6.68
C ILE A 33 -11.56 7.73 -5.50
N ALA A 34 -11.46 7.18 -4.30
CA ALA A 34 -11.25 7.94 -3.08
C ALA A 34 -9.81 7.79 -2.58
N MET A 35 -9.23 8.89 -2.09
CA MET A 35 -7.89 8.86 -1.47
C MET A 35 -7.85 7.98 -0.21
N PHE A 36 -8.98 7.88 0.48
CA PHE A 36 -9.11 7.02 1.65
C PHE A 36 -8.95 5.54 1.27
N ASP A 37 -9.65 5.08 0.23
CA ASP A 37 -9.58 3.69 -0.24
C ASP A 37 -8.15 3.33 -0.67
N ALA A 38 -7.47 4.25 -1.36
CA ALA A 38 -6.08 4.05 -1.78
C ALA A 38 -5.11 3.90 -0.58
N MET A 39 -5.32 4.65 0.50
CA MET A 39 -4.53 4.53 1.72
C MET A 39 -4.91 3.30 2.55
N ALA A 40 -6.20 2.94 2.58
CA ALA A 40 -6.70 1.77 3.27
C ALA A 40 -6.13 0.47 2.66
N ASP A 41 -5.98 0.41 1.34
CA ASP A 41 -5.35 -0.72 0.63
C ASP A 41 -3.90 -0.97 1.09
N TRP A 42 -3.13 0.10 1.32
CA TRP A 42 -1.75 0.00 1.82
C TRP A 42 -1.66 -0.45 3.29
N MET A 43 -2.78 -0.51 4.01
CA MET A 43 -2.86 -1.02 5.38
C MET A 43 -3.09 -2.54 5.46
N THR A 44 -2.96 -3.27 4.35
CA THR A 44 -3.18 -4.74 4.30
C THR A 44 -2.49 -5.49 5.43
N VAL A 45 -1.18 -5.28 5.67
CA VAL A 45 -0.46 -6.03 6.72
C VAL A 45 -0.97 -5.71 8.15
N PRO A 46 -1.11 -4.43 8.55
CA PRO A 46 -1.75 -4.09 9.81
C PRO A 46 -3.18 -4.63 9.97
N LEU A 47 -3.98 -4.62 8.91
CA LEU A 47 -5.34 -5.17 8.92
C LEU A 47 -5.30 -6.68 9.22
N LEU A 48 -4.41 -7.43 8.57
CA LEU A 48 -4.24 -8.86 8.81
C LEU A 48 -3.80 -9.16 10.25
N HIS A 49 -2.91 -8.38 10.85
CA HIS A 49 -2.55 -8.54 12.26
C HIS A 49 -3.76 -8.33 13.18
N TYR A 50 -4.58 -7.32 12.89
CA TYR A 50 -5.78 -7.06 13.66
C TYR A 50 -6.82 -8.19 13.51
N GLU A 51 -7.16 -8.59 12.29
CA GLU A 51 -8.20 -9.58 12.01
C GLU A 51 -7.83 -10.99 12.46
N TYR A 52 -6.57 -11.41 12.26
CA TYR A 52 -6.17 -12.81 12.46
C TYR A 52 -5.38 -13.06 13.73
N ALA A 53 -4.65 -12.07 14.24
CA ALA A 53 -3.88 -12.19 15.47
C ALA A 53 -4.50 -11.41 16.65
N GLY A 54 -5.59 -10.67 16.42
CA GLY A 54 -6.25 -9.86 17.45
C GLY A 54 -5.34 -8.77 18.02
N CYS A 55 -4.30 -8.37 17.28
CA CYS A 55 -3.28 -7.44 17.76
C CYS A 55 -3.16 -6.23 16.85
N GLU A 56 -3.16 -5.04 17.45
CA GLU A 56 -2.93 -3.79 16.74
C GLU A 56 -1.43 -3.62 16.44
N THR A 57 -1.10 -3.38 15.17
CA THR A 57 0.29 -3.12 14.76
C THR A 57 0.73 -1.74 15.27
N GLN A 58 1.71 -1.73 16.16
CA GLN A 58 2.31 -0.50 16.69
C GLN A 58 3.22 0.20 15.67
N ARG A 59 3.70 1.39 16.02
CA ARG A 59 4.71 2.10 15.22
C ARG A 59 6.10 1.48 15.44
N TYR A 60 6.50 0.54 14.59
CA TYR A 60 7.79 -0.15 14.66
C TYR A 60 8.98 0.59 13.99
N GLY A 61 8.73 1.75 13.37
CA GLY A 61 9.77 2.48 12.64
C GLY A 61 10.29 1.66 11.46
N LEU A 62 11.60 1.44 11.40
CA LEU A 62 12.26 0.62 10.37
C LEU A 62 12.43 -0.86 10.76
N ALA A 63 11.93 -1.28 11.93
CA ALA A 63 11.92 -2.69 12.31
C ALA A 63 10.67 -3.38 11.74
N HIS A 64 10.82 -4.65 11.32
CA HIS A 64 9.69 -5.45 10.90
C HIS A 64 8.77 -5.78 12.10
N ALA A 65 7.46 -5.76 11.88
CA ALA A 65 6.47 -5.92 12.95
C ALA A 65 6.46 -7.33 13.58
N SER A 66 6.85 -8.36 12.82
CA SER A 66 6.72 -9.77 13.24
C SER A 66 7.96 -10.64 13.00
N ILE A 67 9.05 -10.10 12.42
CA ILE A 67 10.23 -10.88 12.02
C ILE A 67 11.47 -10.28 12.68
N TYR A 68 12.27 -11.15 13.28
CA TYR A 68 13.57 -10.81 13.85
C TYR A 68 14.64 -11.69 13.19
N PRO A 69 15.82 -11.18 12.81
CA PRO A 69 16.39 -9.84 13.07
C PRO A 69 16.20 -8.83 11.91
N TYR A 70 14.96 -8.45 11.56
CA TYR A 70 14.70 -7.56 10.43
C TYR A 70 14.58 -6.09 10.89
N ARG A 71 15.70 -5.37 10.96
CA ARG A 71 15.76 -4.00 11.54
C ARG A 71 17.08 -3.30 11.20
N PRO A 72 17.16 -1.97 11.38
CA PRO A 72 18.44 -1.27 11.35
C PRO A 72 19.34 -1.68 12.53
N TYR A 73 20.60 -1.96 12.22
CA TYR A 73 21.70 -2.16 13.16
C TYR A 73 22.74 -1.05 12.97
N ALA A 74 23.26 -0.53 14.09
CA ALA A 74 24.33 0.45 14.08
C ALA A 74 25.67 -0.24 13.80
N CYS A 75 26.43 0.34 12.86
CA CYS A 75 27.78 -0.06 12.46
C CYS A 75 28.75 1.12 12.72
N ARG A 76 30.05 0.91 12.51
CA ARG A 76 31.08 1.92 12.81
C ARG A 76 30.88 3.24 12.04
N ASP A 77 30.35 3.17 10.82
CA ASP A 77 30.25 4.28 9.86
C ASP A 77 28.82 4.57 9.39
N GLY A 78 27.82 3.94 10.00
CA GLY A 78 26.41 4.16 9.62
C GLY A 78 25.47 3.11 10.17
N SER A 79 24.27 3.04 9.60
CA SER A 79 23.28 2.01 9.91
C SER A 79 23.02 1.12 8.71
N VAL A 80 22.93 -0.18 8.94
CA VAL A 80 22.56 -1.16 7.91
C VAL A 80 21.22 -1.79 8.30
N VAL A 81 20.29 -1.89 7.35
CA VAL A 81 19.07 -2.69 7.52
C VAL A 81 19.42 -4.14 7.17
N VAL A 82 19.22 -5.03 8.14
CA VAL A 82 19.35 -6.49 8.00
C VAL A 82 17.95 -7.09 7.98
#